data_AF-A0A2S7SYQ8-F1
#
_entry.id   AF-A0A2S7SYQ8-F1
#
_cell.length_a   1.000
_cell.length_b   1.000
_cell.length_c   1.000
_cell.angle_alpha   90.00
_cell.angle_beta   90.00
_cell.angle_gamma   90.00
#
_symmetry.space_group_name_H-M   'P 1'
#
loop_
_entity.id
_entity.type
_entity.pdbx_description
1 polymer ?
#
loop_
_entity_poly.entity_id
_entity_poly.type
_entity_poly.pdbx_seq_one_letter_code
_entity_poly.pdbx_strand_id
1 'polypeptide(L)'
;MRRAALLILLIMPMVTYAQNVKLINSSSTDWSGGVAGHAGTRYTFTIECSGIDKTAFSLDTIWIGNDPTRLLVKIDDKTAFNTVCKAGKKSIVYTINVAVDRSFHSSVEDPYSSGNKTIKTAKPPVKYKGVALLVYHYKGQPCYYAIDKITTKYPSISYP
;
A
#
# COMPACT_ATOMS: atom_id res chain seq x y z
N MET A 1 -4.78 41.83 -27.48
CA MET A 1 -5.18 40.98 -26.34
C MET A 1 -5.52 39.56 -26.81
N ARG A 2 -4.56 38.63 -26.95
CA ARG A 2 -4.84 37.20 -27.22
C ARG A 2 -3.63 36.32 -26.86
N ARG A 3 -3.29 36.16 -25.58
CA ARG A 3 -2.26 35.19 -25.12
C ARG A 3 -2.57 34.73 -23.69
N ALA A 4 -3.63 33.95 -23.49
CA ALA A 4 -3.94 33.33 -22.19
C ALA A 4 -4.66 31.98 -22.28
N ALA A 5 -4.68 31.31 -23.44
CA ALA A 5 -5.44 30.06 -23.63
C ALA A 5 -4.57 28.78 -23.67
N LEU A 6 -3.23 28.88 -23.63
CA LEU A 6 -2.36 27.74 -23.94
C LEU A 6 -1.89 26.92 -22.72
N LEU A 7 -2.21 27.33 -21.48
CA LEU A 7 -1.68 26.63 -20.28
C LEU A 7 -2.62 25.57 -19.68
N ILE A 8 -3.88 25.49 -20.13
CA ILE A 8 -4.87 24.56 -19.55
C ILE A 8 -4.77 23.15 -20.17
N LEU A 9 -4.21 23.01 -21.38
CA LEU A 9 -4.20 21.73 -22.11
C LEU A 9 -3.14 20.73 -21.61
N LEU A 10 -2.05 21.20 -21.00
CA LEU A 10 -0.95 20.33 -20.57
C LEU A 10 -1.18 19.67 -19.20
N ILE A 11 -2.19 20.11 -18.45
CA ILE A 11 -2.51 19.58 -17.11
C ILE A 11 -3.52 18.43 -17.20
N MET A 12 -4.25 18.29 -18.32
CA MET A 12 -5.31 17.29 -18.46
C MET A 12 -4.88 15.81 -18.45
N PRO A 13 -3.74 15.37 -19.01
CA PRO A 13 -3.44 13.93 -19.05
C PRO A 13 -3.03 13.36 -17.69
N MET A 14 -2.58 14.17 -16.73
CA MET A 14 -2.24 13.67 -15.38
C MET A 14 -3.46 13.42 -14.50
N VAL A 15 -4.56 14.14 -14.71
CA VAL A 15 -5.75 14.07 -13.83
C VAL A 15 -6.61 12.83 -14.12
N THR A 16 -6.58 12.30 -15.36
CA THR A 16 -7.43 11.18 -15.76
C THR A 16 -7.01 9.83 -15.16
N TYR A 17 -5.72 9.63 -14.87
CA TYR A 17 -5.24 8.33 -14.36
C TYR A 17 -5.56 8.09 -12.87
N ALA A 18 -5.67 9.15 -12.07
CA ALA A 18 -6.02 9.04 -10.65
C ALA A 18 -7.45 8.54 -10.43
N GLN A 19 -8.35 8.68 -11.42
CA GLN A 19 -9.75 8.27 -11.31
C GLN A 19 -9.96 6.75 -11.37
N ASN A 20 -8.95 6.01 -11.82
CA ASN A 20 -9.06 4.58 -12.09
C ASN A 20 -8.63 3.69 -10.92
N VAL A 21 -8.05 4.25 -9.87
CA VAL A 21 -7.65 3.55 -8.64
C VAL A 21 -8.52 4.05 -7.49
N LYS A 22 -9.21 3.13 -6.82
CA LYS A 22 -10.16 3.47 -5.75
C LYS A 22 -10.01 2.54 -4.56
N LEU A 23 -9.97 3.11 -3.36
CA LEU A 23 -10.12 2.37 -2.12
C LEU A 23 -11.56 1.86 -1.95
N ILE A 24 -11.74 0.55 -1.84
CA ILE A 24 -13.02 -0.09 -1.49
C ILE A 24 -13.16 -0.16 0.03
N ASN A 25 -12.14 -0.68 0.71
CA ASN A 25 -12.13 -0.89 2.14
C ASN A 25 -10.71 -0.70 2.70
N SER A 26 -10.63 -0.26 3.94
CA SER A 26 -9.39 -0.16 4.70
C SER A 26 -9.67 -0.55 6.14
N SER A 27 -8.95 -1.53 6.65
CA SER A 27 -9.08 -1.95 8.04
C SER A 27 -7.74 -1.99 8.75
N SER A 28 -7.82 -1.88 10.07
CA SER A 28 -6.66 -2.02 10.95
C SER A 28 -7.01 -2.84 12.18
N THR A 29 -6.05 -3.65 12.62
CA THR A 29 -6.11 -4.41 13.87
C THR A 29 -4.79 -4.23 14.59
N ASP A 30 -4.84 -3.65 15.79
CA ASP A 30 -3.67 -3.61 16.66
C ASP A 30 -3.44 -5.02 17.24
N TRP A 31 -2.19 -5.45 17.33
CA TRP A 31 -1.82 -6.74 17.90
C TRP A 31 -0.71 -6.59 18.93
N SER A 32 -0.70 -7.47 19.93
CA SER A 32 0.37 -7.63 20.90
C SER A 32 0.58 -9.11 21.20
N GLY A 33 1.78 -9.55 21.56
CA GLY A 33 2.04 -10.93 21.98
C GLY A 33 3.39 -11.49 21.55
N GLY A 34 3.61 -12.78 21.85
CA GLY A 34 4.87 -13.47 21.58
C GLY A 34 5.92 -13.32 22.69
N VAL A 35 6.99 -14.13 22.58
CA VAL A 35 8.00 -14.38 23.63
C VAL A 35 8.78 -13.13 24.09
N ALA A 36 8.67 -12.01 23.39
CA ALA A 36 9.32 -10.74 23.74
C ALA A 36 8.35 -9.55 23.83
N GLY A 37 7.04 -9.77 23.91
CA GLY A 37 6.05 -8.70 24.07
C GLY A 37 5.97 -7.75 22.86
N HIS A 38 6.12 -8.29 21.64
CA HIS A 38 6.00 -7.51 20.42
C HIS A 38 4.58 -6.94 20.30
N ALA A 39 4.47 -5.78 19.67
CA ALA A 39 3.19 -5.16 19.38
C ALA A 39 3.26 -4.41 18.07
N GLY A 40 2.14 -4.32 17.36
CA GLY A 40 2.10 -3.65 16.08
C GLY A 40 0.69 -3.45 15.58
N THR A 41 0.57 -3.14 14.30
CA THR A 41 -0.72 -3.01 13.63
C THR A 41 -0.70 -3.74 12.31
N ARG A 42 -1.71 -4.57 12.09
CA ARG A 42 -2.01 -5.14 10.79
C ARG A 42 -2.99 -4.22 10.08
N TYR A 43 -2.69 -3.89 8.83
CA TYR A 43 -3.54 -3.13 7.95
C TYR A 43 -3.96 -4.01 6.79
N THR A 44 -5.22 -3.92 6.40
CA THR A 44 -5.74 -4.51 5.18
C THR A 44 -6.34 -3.42 4.32
N PHE A 45 -5.87 -3.30 3.09
CA PHE A 45 -6.41 -2.37 2.10
C PHE A 45 -6.97 -3.14 0.92
N THR A 46 -8.22 -2.86 0.55
CA THR A 46 -8.85 -3.40 -0.64
C THR A 46 -8.99 -2.29 -1.67
N ILE A 47 -8.33 -2.44 -2.80
CA ILE A 47 -8.20 -1.41 -3.83
C ILE A 47 -8.74 -1.96 -5.15
N GLU A 48 -9.66 -1.24 -5.76
CA GLU A 48 -10.14 -1.50 -7.11
C GLU A 48 -9.38 -0.66 -8.13
N CYS A 49 -8.98 -1.30 -9.21
CA CYS A 49 -8.39 -0.69 -10.38
C CYS A 49 -9.34 -0.94 -11.56
N SER A 50 -10.03 0.11 -12.03
CA SER A 50 -11.09 0.04 -13.05
C SER A 50 -10.71 0.79 -14.31
N GLY A 51 -11.06 0.26 -15.48
CA GLY A 51 -10.75 0.92 -16.76
C GLY A 51 -9.25 0.95 -17.11
N ILE A 52 -8.45 0.13 -16.43
CA ILE A 52 -7.00 0.04 -16.61
C ILE A 52 -6.66 -1.18 -17.47
N ASP A 53 -5.73 -1.00 -18.42
CA ASP A 53 -5.06 -2.12 -19.08
C ASP A 53 -4.23 -2.89 -18.05
N LYS A 54 -4.64 -4.13 -17.80
CA LYS A 54 -4.07 -4.99 -16.77
C LYS A 54 -2.60 -5.33 -17.03
N THR A 55 -2.19 -5.39 -18.29
CA THR A 55 -0.81 -5.73 -18.67
C THR A 55 0.15 -4.57 -18.43
N ALA A 56 -0.39 -3.36 -18.37
CA ALA A 56 0.35 -2.13 -18.14
C ALA A 56 0.32 -1.65 -16.68
N PHE A 57 -0.31 -2.39 -15.77
CA PHE A 57 -0.48 -2.00 -14.37
C PHE A 57 0.25 -2.97 -13.43
N SER A 58 1.02 -2.44 -12.49
CA SER A 58 1.64 -3.24 -11.43
C SER A 58 1.69 -2.50 -10.11
N LEU A 59 1.44 -3.22 -9.01
CA LEU A 59 1.67 -2.73 -7.66
C LEU A 59 3.16 -2.87 -7.33
N ASP A 60 3.72 -1.87 -6.64
CA ASP A 60 5.13 -1.87 -6.29
C ASP A 60 5.31 -1.91 -4.76
N THR A 61 4.97 -0.82 -4.08
CA THR A 61 5.30 -0.63 -2.67
C THR A 61 4.17 0.13 -1.98
N ILE A 62 3.86 -0.22 -0.74
CA ILE A 62 3.00 0.58 0.13
C ILE A 62 3.82 1.15 1.28
N TRP A 63 3.59 2.40 1.61
CA TRP A 63 4.22 3.09 2.74
C TRP A 63 3.19 3.35 3.82
N ILE A 64 3.55 3.09 5.06
CA ILE A 64 2.79 3.54 6.24
C ILE A 64 3.75 4.36 7.09
N GLY A 65 3.51 5.67 7.17
CA GLY A 65 4.53 6.60 7.68
C GLY A 65 5.81 6.53 6.85
N ASN A 66 6.92 6.13 7.48
CA ASN A 66 8.22 5.95 6.84
C ASN A 66 8.57 4.47 6.60
N ASP A 67 7.62 3.56 6.80
CA ASP A 67 7.85 2.12 6.68
C ASP A 67 7.40 1.62 5.30
N PRO A 68 8.33 1.37 4.36
CA PRO A 68 8.00 0.77 3.08
C PRO A 68 7.79 -0.73 3.22
N THR A 69 6.75 -1.24 2.57
CA THR A 69 6.53 -2.67 2.37
C THR A 69 6.37 -2.96 0.89
N ARG A 70 7.29 -3.74 0.32
CA ARG A 70 7.19 -4.19 -1.08
C ARG A 70 5.97 -5.10 -1.24
N LEU A 71 5.19 -4.86 -2.28
CA LEU A 71 3.99 -5.63 -2.58
C LEU A 71 4.35 -6.81 -3.47
N LEU A 72 4.15 -8.01 -2.93
CA LEU A 72 4.32 -9.25 -3.67
C LEU A 72 2.91 -9.73 -4.03
N VAL A 73 2.60 -9.70 -5.32
CA VAL A 73 1.26 -10.01 -5.83
C VAL A 73 1.15 -11.50 -6.15
N LYS A 74 0.18 -12.15 -5.51
CA LYS A 74 -0.22 -13.52 -5.82
C LYS A 74 -1.16 -13.54 -7.03
N ILE A 75 -0.76 -14.28 -8.06
CA ILE A 75 -1.66 -14.82 -9.07
C ILE A 75 -1.67 -16.34 -8.77
N ASP A 76 -2.63 -16.80 -7.98
CA ASP A 76 -2.83 -18.21 -7.54
C ASP A 76 -1.97 -18.79 -6.38
N ASP A 77 -2.50 -19.86 -5.77
CA ASP A 77 -2.51 -20.03 -4.31
C ASP A 77 -1.23 -20.55 -3.59
N LYS A 78 -0.05 -20.56 -4.22
CA LYS A 78 1.08 -21.40 -3.75
C LYS A 78 2.28 -20.71 -3.06
N THR A 79 2.24 -19.43 -2.71
CA THR A 79 3.37 -18.77 -1.97
C THR A 79 2.88 -17.71 -0.97
N ALA A 80 3.72 -17.38 0.01
CA ALA A 80 3.50 -16.34 1.01
C ALA A 80 3.57 -14.95 0.38
N PHE A 81 2.43 -14.47 -0.11
CA PHE A 81 2.27 -13.16 -0.73
C PHE A 81 1.46 -12.26 0.20
N ASN A 82 1.90 -11.01 0.37
CA ASN A 82 1.18 -10.02 1.17
C ASN A 82 0.03 -9.35 0.40
N THR A 83 -0.07 -9.60 -0.92
CA THR A 83 -1.11 -9.03 -1.77
C THR A 83 -1.81 -10.12 -2.57
N VAL A 84 -3.13 -10.17 -2.48
CA VAL A 84 -3.98 -11.08 -3.27
C VAL A 84 -4.66 -10.28 -4.38
N CYS A 85 -4.60 -10.79 -5.60
CA CYS A 85 -5.23 -10.19 -6.77
C CYS A 85 -6.46 -11.00 -7.21
N LYS A 86 -7.58 -10.33 -7.50
CA LYS A 86 -8.75 -10.91 -8.16
C LYS A 86 -9.07 -10.13 -9.42
N ALA A 87 -8.87 -10.76 -10.57
CA ALA A 87 -9.16 -10.16 -11.87
C ALA A 87 -10.64 -10.34 -12.23
N GLY A 88 -11.39 -9.24 -12.36
CA GLY A 88 -12.73 -9.21 -12.95
C GLY A 88 -12.71 -8.91 -14.44
N LYS A 89 -13.86 -8.87 -15.13
CA LYS A 89 -13.91 -8.56 -16.57
C LYS A 89 -13.45 -7.13 -16.90
N LYS A 90 -13.76 -6.15 -16.05
CA LYS A 90 -13.49 -4.71 -16.28
C LYS A 90 -12.63 -4.05 -15.21
N SER A 91 -12.34 -4.76 -14.12
CA SER A 91 -11.55 -4.25 -13.01
C SER A 91 -10.62 -5.34 -12.46
N ILE A 92 -9.63 -4.90 -11.69
CA ILE A 92 -8.81 -5.77 -10.84
C ILE A 92 -8.99 -5.29 -9.40
N VAL A 93 -9.22 -6.22 -8.48
CA VAL A 93 -9.29 -5.94 -7.05
C VAL A 93 -8.06 -6.53 -6.37
N TYR A 94 -7.34 -5.69 -5.64
CA TYR A 94 -6.19 -6.08 -4.83
C TYR A 94 -6.55 -6.00 -3.35
N THR A 95 -6.24 -7.06 -2.61
CA THR A 95 -6.27 -7.06 -1.14
C THR A 95 -4.84 -7.11 -0.64
N ILE A 96 -4.38 -6.00 -0.06
CA ILE A 96 -3.04 -5.79 0.46
C ILE A 96 -3.09 -5.97 1.98
N ASN A 97 -2.27 -6.86 2.53
CA ASN A 97 -2.14 -7.10 3.95
C ASN A 97 -0.72 -6.75 4.39
N VAL A 98 -0.57 -5.77 5.27
CA VAL A 98 0.75 -5.33 5.76
C VAL A 98 0.74 -5.19 7.27
N ALA A 99 1.89 -5.42 7.90
CA ALA A 99 2.06 -5.28 9.33
C ALA A 99 3.17 -4.25 9.60
N VAL A 100 2.90 -3.33 10.52
CA VAL A 100 3.89 -2.39 11.05
C VAL A 100 4.12 -2.74 12.50
N ASP A 101 5.36 -3.08 12.85
CA ASP A 101 5.78 -3.34 14.22
C ASP A 101 5.96 -1.99 14.95
N ARG A 102 5.49 -1.89 16.19
CA ARG A 102 5.58 -0.72 17.07
C ARG A 102 6.40 -1.00 18.34
N SER A 103 7.09 -2.13 18.42
CA SER A 103 7.87 -2.51 19.61
C SER A 103 8.88 -1.42 19.98
N PHE A 104 8.70 -0.83 21.16
CA PHE A 104 9.68 0.03 21.82
C PHE A 104 10.72 -0.89 22.46
N HIS A 105 11.99 -0.77 22.02
CA HIS A 105 13.12 -1.66 22.36
C HIS A 105 13.04 -3.03 21.64
N SER A 106 14.10 -3.61 21.10
CA SER A 106 15.53 -3.38 21.27
C SER A 106 16.24 -3.90 20.01
N SER A 107 17.46 -3.43 19.76
CA SER A 107 18.40 -3.91 18.76
C SER A 107 18.89 -5.34 19.02
N VAL A 108 17.96 -6.30 19.13
CA VAL A 108 18.26 -7.72 19.08
C VAL A 108 17.76 -8.18 17.72
N GLU A 109 18.72 -8.40 16.81
CA GLU A 109 18.46 -9.13 15.58
C GLU A 109 17.92 -10.51 15.96
N ASP A 110 16.63 -10.75 15.72
CA ASP A 110 16.04 -12.07 15.81
C ASP A 110 16.63 -12.93 14.67
N PRO A 111 17.41 -14.00 14.98
CA PRO A 111 18.04 -14.83 13.98
C PRO A 111 17.03 -15.68 13.18
N TYR A 112 15.75 -15.69 13.55
CA TYR A 112 14.67 -16.40 12.85
C TYR A 112 13.68 -15.48 12.13
N SER A 113 13.89 -14.15 12.17
CA SER A 113 13.09 -13.23 11.38
C SER A 113 13.51 -13.30 9.91
N SER A 114 12.96 -14.29 9.20
CA SER A 114 13.08 -14.41 7.76
C SER A 114 12.42 -13.20 7.09
N GLY A 115 13.23 -12.23 6.71
CA GLY A 115 12.89 -11.25 5.69
C GLY A 115 12.09 -10.06 6.18
N ASN A 116 12.78 -9.08 6.75
CA ASN A 116 12.72 -7.71 6.25
C ASN A 116 13.88 -6.95 6.88
N LYS A 117 15.01 -6.87 6.14
CA LYS A 117 16.08 -5.91 6.47
C LYS A 117 15.43 -4.54 6.58
N THR A 118 15.39 -4.01 7.80
CA THR A 118 14.98 -2.65 8.11
C THR A 118 15.80 -1.71 7.22
N ILE A 119 15.16 -1.15 6.19
CA ILE A 119 15.80 -0.16 5.33
C ILE A 119 16.04 1.05 6.22
N LYS A 120 17.30 1.27 6.61
CA LYS A 120 17.75 2.47 7.34
C LYS A 120 17.17 3.71 6.64
N THR A 121 16.20 4.35 7.29
CA THR A 121 15.67 5.67 6.93
C THR A 121 15.22 5.82 5.47
N ALA A 122 14.30 4.98 5.02
CA ALA A 122 13.61 5.24 3.76
C ALA A 122 12.55 6.35 4.00
N LYS A 123 12.55 7.41 3.18
CA LYS A 123 11.45 8.38 3.16
C LYS A 123 10.53 8.05 1.98
N PRO A 124 9.20 8.26 2.12
CA PRO A 124 8.28 8.10 1.00
C PRO A 124 8.71 8.93 -0.22
N PRO A 125 8.50 8.44 -1.46
CA PRO A 125 8.91 9.13 -2.68
C PRO A 125 8.17 10.46 -2.89
N VAL A 126 6.97 10.59 -2.32
CA VAL A 126 6.19 11.83 -2.30
C VAL A 126 5.64 12.07 -0.90
N LYS A 127 5.52 13.35 -0.53
CA LYS A 127 4.80 13.72 0.70
C LYS A 127 3.34 13.37 0.52
N TYR A 128 2.75 12.72 1.51
CA TYR A 128 1.34 12.38 1.52
C TYR A 128 0.73 12.67 2.89
N LYS A 129 -0.59 12.84 2.91
CA LYS A 129 -1.39 12.92 4.14
C LYS A 129 -2.23 11.65 4.21
N GLY A 130 -2.53 11.22 5.44
CA GLY A 130 -3.33 10.01 5.68
C GLY A 130 -2.52 8.86 6.25
N VAL A 131 -3.05 7.66 6.09
CA VAL A 131 -2.55 6.43 6.70
C VAL A 131 -1.46 5.79 5.87
N ALA A 132 -1.66 5.69 4.56
CA ALA A 132 -0.73 5.00 3.68
C ALA A 132 -0.58 5.67 2.31
N LEU A 133 0.54 5.40 1.66
CA LEU A 133 0.81 5.78 0.28
C LEU A 133 1.07 4.52 -0.54
N LEU A 134 0.17 4.23 -1.48
CA LEU A 134 0.39 3.19 -2.47
C LEU A 134 1.21 3.75 -3.64
N VAL A 135 2.31 3.08 -3.94
CA VAL A 135 3.10 3.26 -5.15
C VAL A 135 2.74 2.14 -6.13
N TYR A 136 2.41 2.52 -7.34
CA TYR A 136 2.10 1.60 -8.44
C TYR A 136 2.67 2.13 -9.74
N HIS A 137 2.80 1.28 -10.75
CA HIS A 137 3.21 1.68 -12.09
C HIS A 137 2.05 1.51 -13.06
N TYR A 138 1.88 2.50 -13.92
CA TYR A 138 0.98 2.41 -15.06
C TYR A 138 1.71 2.82 -16.33
N LYS A 139 1.73 1.95 -17.34
CA LYS A 139 2.50 2.14 -18.59
C LYS A 139 3.96 2.51 -18.33
N GLY A 140 4.57 1.89 -17.31
CA GLY A 140 5.95 2.12 -16.90
C GLY A 140 6.20 3.41 -16.12
N GLN A 141 5.19 4.24 -15.88
CA GLN A 141 5.33 5.47 -15.09
C GLN A 141 4.91 5.24 -13.64
N PRO A 142 5.69 5.73 -12.65
CA PRO A 142 5.32 5.66 -11.25
C PRO A 142 4.14 6.58 -10.97
N CYS A 143 3.16 6.04 -10.25
CA CYS A 143 1.95 6.71 -9.84
C CYS A 143 1.73 6.50 -8.34
N TYR A 144 0.96 7.40 -7.74
CA TYR A 144 0.81 7.48 -6.29
C TYR A 144 -0.66 7.60 -5.90
N TYR A 145 -1.08 6.82 -4.92
CA TYR A 145 -2.43 6.86 -4.36
C TYR A 145 -2.36 6.96 -2.84
N ALA A 146 -2.80 8.09 -2.29
CA ALA A 146 -2.86 8.30 -0.85
C ALA A 146 -4.14 7.68 -0.27
N ILE A 147 -3.99 6.95 0.83
CA ILE A 147 -5.09 6.36 1.60
C ILE A 147 -5.30 7.24 2.82
N ASP A 148 -6.36 8.05 2.80
CA ASP A 148 -6.55 9.12 3.78
C ASP A 148 -6.88 8.61 5.20
N LYS A 149 -7.68 7.55 5.31
CA LYS A 149 -8.20 7.04 6.59
C LYS A 149 -8.47 5.55 6.57
N ILE A 150 -8.52 4.96 7.75
CA ILE A 150 -9.05 3.61 7.98
C ILE A 150 -10.57 3.68 8.10
N THR A 151 -11.28 2.82 7.38
CA THR A 151 -12.74 2.72 7.40
C THR A 151 -13.24 1.81 8.53
N THR A 152 -12.47 0.78 8.88
CA THR A 152 -12.86 -0.19 9.92
C THR A 152 -11.70 -0.47 10.87
N LYS A 153 -11.85 -0.10 12.14
CA LYS A 153 -10.91 -0.52 13.19
C LYS A 153 -11.47 -1.73 13.93
N TYR A 154 -10.76 -2.84 13.87
CA TYR A 154 -11.11 -4.05 14.62
C TYR A 154 -10.53 -3.99 16.05
N PRO A 155 -11.12 -4.73 17.00
CA PRO A 155 -10.58 -4.86 18.35
C PRO A 155 -9.15 -5.36 18.33
N SER A 156 -8.35 -4.88 19.30
CA SER A 156 -6.98 -5.35 19.47
C SER A 156 -6.94 -6.84 19.79
N ILE A 157 -5.97 -7.54 19.22
CA ILE A 157 -5.76 -8.97 19.45
C ILE A 157 -4.49 -9.17 20.27
N SER A 158 -4.60 -9.85 21.41
CA SER A 158 -3.43 -10.30 22.16
C SER A 158 -3.18 -11.78 21.89
N TYR A 159 -1.99 -12.09 21.40
CA TYR A 159 -1.48 -13.45 21.33
C TYR A 159 -0.74 -13.76 22.64
N PRO A 160 -0.82 -15.00 23.16
CA PRO A 160 -0.02 -15.41 24.31
C PRO A 160 1.48 -15.35 24.04
#